data_AF-A0A940HWW4-F1
#
_entry.id   AF-A0A940HWW4-F1
#
_cell.length_a   1.000
_cell.length_b   1.000
_cell.length_c   1.000
_cell.angle_alpha   90.00
_cell.angle_beta   90.00
_cell.angle_gamma   90.00
#
_symmetry.space_group_name_H-M   'P 1'
#
loop_
_entity.id
_entity.type
_entity.pdbx_description
1 polymer ?
#
loop_
_entity_poly.entity_id
_entity_poly.type
_entity_poly.pdbx_seq_one_letter_code
_entity_poly.pdbx_strand_id
1 'polypeptide(L)' 'MRILITGGCGFIGSNLAIFLKEKIKNVKITSIDNLSRKGSQLNHKRLSRKGIKN' A
#
# COMPACT_ATOMS: atom_id res chain seq x y z
N MET A 1 -2.22 2.10 15.64
CA MET A 1 -3.30 1.38 14.91
C MET A 1 -2.70 0.53 13.80
N ARG A 2 -3.31 -0.61 13.45
CA ARG A 2 -2.88 -1.48 12.32
C ARG A 2 -3.97 -1.50 11.25
N ILE A 3 -3.60 -1.27 9.99
CA ILE A 3 -4.52 -1.25 8.84
C ILE A 3 -4.02 -2.26 7.80
N LEU A 4 -4.93 -3.11 7.33
CA LEU A 4 -4.71 -4.00 6.19
C LEU A 4 -5.47 -3.47 4.97
N ILE A 5 -4.81 -3.38 3.82
CA ILE A 5 -5.41 -2.96 2.56
C ILE A 5 -5.31 -4.10 1.55
N THR A 6 -6.43 -4.73 1.22
CA THR A 6 -6.51 -5.70 0.12
C THR A 6 -6.53 -4.96 -1.23
N GLY A 7 -5.84 -5.48 -2.25
CA GLY A 7 -5.66 -4.77 -3.52
C GLY A 7 -4.77 -3.54 -3.38
N GLY A 8 -3.85 -3.53 -2.40
CA GLY A 8 -3.06 -2.36 -2.06
C GLY A 8 -2.05 -1.95 -3.14
N CYS A 9 -1.70 -2.83 -4.09
CA CYS A 9 -0.90 -2.45 -5.26
C CYS A 9 -1.74 -1.95 -6.45
N GLY A 10 -3.06 -1.84 -6.28
CA GLY A 10 -3.96 -1.17 -7.22
C GLY A 10 -3.81 0.35 -7.24
N PHE A 11 -4.57 1.02 -8.12
CA PHE A 11 -4.54 2.48 -8.24
C PHE A 11 -5.04 3.15 -6.95
N ILE A 12 -6.22 2.80 -6.48
CA ILE A 12 -6.79 3.38 -5.25
C ILE A 12 -6.02 2.87 -4.03
N GLY A 13 -5.83 1.55 -3.92
CA GLY A 13 -5.17 0.93 -2.77
C GLY A 13 -3.80 1.54 -2.46
N SER A 14 -2.97 1.75 -3.49
CA SER A 14 -1.61 2.27 -3.28
C SER A 14 -1.56 3.75 -2.93
N ASN A 15 -2.54 4.55 -3.38
CA ASN A 15 -2.65 5.95 -3.00
C ASN A 15 -3.22 6.08 -1.57
N LEU A 16 -4.25 5.30 -1.24
CA LEU A 16 -4.83 5.26 0.10
C LEU A 16 -3.81 4.82 1.15
N ALA A 17 -3.02 3.79 0.87
CA ALA A 17 -2.00 3.30 1.78
C ALA A 17 -0.96 4.38 2.14
N ILE A 18 -0.52 5.16 1.14
CA ILE A 18 0.45 6.24 1.35
C ILE A 18 -0.21 7.41 2.10
N PHE A 19 -1.41 7.82 1.68
CA PHE A 19 -2.16 8.90 2.32
C PHE A 19 -2.40 8.63 3.81
N LEU A 20 -2.87 7.43 4.16
CA LEU A 20 -3.11 7.04 5.55
C LEU A 20 -1.82 7.00 6.36
N LYS A 21 -0.70 6.55 5.77
CA LYS A 21 0.62 6.53 6.44
C LYS A 21 1.10 7.94 6.78
N GLU A 22 0.81 8.92 5.92
CA GLU A 22 1.22 10.31 6.10
C GLU A 22 0.29 11.07 7.06
N LYS A 23 -1.00 10.73 7.11
CA LYS A 23 -1.99 11.44 7.94
C LYS A 23 -2.12 10.91 9.36
N ILE A 24 -1.84 9.63 9.60
CA ILE A 24 -2.07 9.00 10.91
C ILE A 24 -0.73 8.72 11.58
N LYS A 25 -0.44 9.43 12.68
CA LYS A 25 0.77 9.20 13.48
C LYS A 25 0.80 7.77 14.02
N ASN A 26 1.96 7.13 13.95
CA ASN A 26 2.21 5.77 14.46
C ASN A 26 1.27 4.67 13.90
N VAL A 27 0.75 4.85 12.68
CA VAL A 27 -0.01 3.80 11.98
C VAL A 27 0.94 2.78 11.36
N LYS A 28 0.58 1.49 11.45
CA LYS A 28 1.23 0.41 10.71
C LYS A 28 0.29 -0.04 9.59
N ILE A 29 0.73 0.10 8.35
CA ILE A 29 -0.04 -0.27 7.17
C ILE A 29 0.63 -1.47 6.49
N THR A 30 -0.19 -2.42 6.09
CA THR A 30 0.21 -3.58 5.28
C THR A 30 -0.80 -3.74 4.14
N SER A 31 -0.29 -4.10 2.98
CA SER A 31 -1.05 -4.40 1.77
C SER A 31 -1.10 -5.92 1.59
N ILE A 32 -2.14 -6.42 0.92
CA ILE A 32 -2.15 -7.75 0.31
C ILE A 32 -2.64 -7.57 -1.12
N ASP A 33 -1.83 -7.96 -2.08
CA ASP A 33 -2.14 -7.87 -3.50
C ASP A 33 -1.42 -9.00 -4.24
N ASN A 34 -2.11 -9.63 -5.18
CA ASN A 34 -1.57 -10.74 -5.98
C ASN A 34 -0.81 -10.26 -7.23
N LEU A 35 -0.70 -8.95 -7.43
CA LEU A 35 0.00 -8.31 -8.54
C LEU A 35 -0.52 -8.71 -9.94
N SER A 36 -1.76 -9.20 -10.02
CA SER A 36 -2.39 -9.66 -11.27
C SER A 36 -2.61 -8.54 -12.28
N ARG A 37 -2.86 -7.30 -11.82
CA ARG A 37 -3.05 -6.15 -12.71
C ARG A 37 -1.71 -5.69 -13.27
N LYS A 38 -1.63 -5.52 -14.60
CA LYS A 38 -0.48 -4.91 -15.27
C LYS A 38 -0.15 -3.54 -14.66
N GLY A 39 1.09 -3.36 -14.21
CA GLY A 39 1.57 -2.13 -13.57
C GLY A 39 1.48 -2.13 -12.03
N SER A 40 0.83 -3.12 -11.41
CA SER A 40 0.81 -3.27 -9.94
C SER A 40 2.21 -3.41 -9.35
N GLN A 41 3.17 -3.96 -10.10
CA GLN A 41 4.58 -4.10 -9.69
C GLN A 41 5.25 -2.73 -9.46
N LEU A 42 4.83 -1.69 -10.19
CA LEU A 42 5.32 -0.32 -9.98
C LEU A 42 4.81 0.22 -8.64
N ASN A 43 3.53 -0.02 -8.34
CA ASN A 43 2.91 0.38 -7.08
C ASN A 43 3.49 -0.43 -5.90
N HIS A 44 3.75 -1.73 -6.07
CA HIS A 44 4.43 -2.55 -5.08
C HIS A 44 5.79 -1.96 -4.69
N LYS A 45 6.62 -1.61 -5.68
CA LYS A 45 7.90 -0.92 -5.44
C LYS A 45 7.70 0.43 -4.76
N ARG A 46 6.68 1.20 -5.15
CA ARG A 46 6.33 2.49 -4.54
C ARG A 46 5.96 2.35 -3.06
N LEU A 47 5.15 1.35 -2.71
CA LEU A 47 4.77 1.03 -1.33
C LEU A 47 5.97 0.57 -0.49
N SER A 48 6.82 -0.30 -1.05
CA SER A 48 8.01 -0.79 -0.36
C SER A 48 8.98 0.35 0.01
N ARG A 49 9.18 1.33 -0.88
CA ARG A 49 10.01 2.53 -0.59
C ARG A 49 9.45 3.37 0.56
N LYS A 50 8.13 3.37 0.74
CA LYS A 50 7.45 4.01 1.88
C LYS A 50 7.38 3.07 3.10
N GLY A 51 8.02 1.91 3.09
CA GLY A 51 8.01 0.94 4.18
C GLY A 51 6.63 0.32 4.45
N ILE A 52 5.80 0.19 3.40
CA ILE A 52 4.53 -0.53 3.43
C ILE A 52 4.77 -1.87 2.75
N LYS A 53 4.57 -2.97 3.48
CA LYS A 53 4.75 -4.33 2.96
C LYS A 53 3.51 -4.77 2.21
N ASN A 54 3.69 -5.48 1.11
CA ASN A 54 2.63 -6.23 0.40
C ASN A 54 2.75 -7.72 0.71
#